data_AF-A0A956PHH3-F1
#
_entry.id   AF-A0A956PHH3-F1
#
_cell.length_a   1.000
_cell.length_b   1.000
_cell.length_c   1.000
_cell.angle_alpha   90.00
_cell.angle_beta   90.00
_cell.angle_gamma   90.00
#
_symmetry.space_group_name_H-M   'P 1'
#
loop_
_entity.id
_entity.type
_entity.pdbx_description
1 polymer ?
#
loop_
_entity_poly.entity_id
_entity_poly.type
_entity_poly.pdbx_seq_one_letter_code
_entity_poly.pdbx_strand_id
1 'polypeptide(L)'
;MAEVTVAFFVLLLAVLAIIGIMTRMSVAQGVSSHQAVAYVVADKVLKDAISAGPPEWGVEPDKEKSLGMVVGQMGALEKFYYDVAAVPVPEPTGDEAVYESGLDMGDLYLVEVTVWWGGDENGPSAAVERGERRIRLGKMIYAQS
;
A
#
# COMPACT_ATOMS: atom_id res chain seq x y z
N MET A 1 34.58 -37.85 -25.68
CA MET A 1 33.27 -38.24 -25.08
C MET A 1 33.08 -37.58 -23.72
N ALA A 2 33.95 -37.82 -22.72
CA ALA A 2 33.83 -37.20 -21.39
C ALA A 2 33.77 -35.66 -21.41
N GLU A 3 34.63 -35.01 -22.19
CA GLU A 3 34.65 -33.55 -22.33
C GLU A 3 33.34 -32.98 -22.90
N VAL A 4 32.75 -33.65 -23.89
CA VAL A 4 31.46 -33.28 -24.48
C VAL A 4 30.32 -33.43 -23.45
N THR A 5 30.35 -34.50 -22.65
CA THR A 5 29.38 -34.73 -21.57
C THR A 5 29.50 -33.64 -20.50
N VAL A 6 30.72 -33.28 -20.07
CA VAL A 6 30.95 -32.23 -19.07
C VAL A 6 30.48 -30.87 -19.59
N ALA A 7 30.81 -30.52 -20.84
CA ALA A 7 30.36 -29.28 -21.45
C ALA A 7 28.82 -29.20 -21.49
N PHE A 8 28.14 -30.32 -21.77
CA PHE A 8 26.68 -30.38 -21.77
C PHE A 8 26.08 -30.18 -20.38
N PHE A 9 26.67 -30.77 -19.34
CA PHE A 9 26.23 -30.58 -17.96
C PHE A 9 26.43 -29.13 -17.48
N VAL A 10 27.56 -28.51 -17.81
CA VAL A 10 27.82 -27.10 -17.47
C VAL A 10 26.83 -26.19 -18.17
N LEU A 11 26.52 -26.44 -19.44
CA LEU A 11 25.52 -25.68 -20.18
C LEU A 11 24.12 -25.82 -19.55
N LEU A 12 23.75 -27.03 -19.13
CA LEU A 12 22.45 -27.29 -18.51
C LEU A 12 22.32 -26.58 -17.15
N LEU A 13 23.37 -26.59 -16.33
CA LEU A 13 23.43 -25.84 -15.08
C LEU A 13 23.36 -24.33 -15.32
N ALA A 14 24.05 -23.81 -16.34
CA ALA A 14 23.99 -22.40 -16.70
C ALA A 14 22.57 -21.97 -17.12
N VAL A 15 21.89 -22.78 -17.93
CA VAL A 15 20.50 -22.51 -18.35
C VAL A 15 19.55 -22.50 -17.14
N LEU A 16 19.67 -23.47 -16.23
CA LEU A 16 18.85 -23.51 -15.02
C LEU A 16 19.11 -22.29 -14.12
N ALA A 17 20.37 -21.86 -13.99
CA ALA A 17 20.72 -20.65 -13.25
C ALA A 17 20.08 -19.40 -13.86
N ILE A 18 20.12 -19.25 -15.20
CA ILE A 18 19.51 -18.13 -15.91
C ILE A 18 17.98 -18.12 -15.69
N ILE A 19 17.32 -19.27 -15.81
CA ILE A 19 15.87 -19.41 -15.57
C ILE A 19 15.53 -19.02 -14.12
N GLY A 20 16.33 -19.45 -13.14
CA GLY A 20 16.15 -19.09 -11.73
C GLY A 20 16.25 -17.58 -11.49
N ILE A 21 17.25 -16.94 -12.12
CA ILE A 21 17.44 -15.48 -12.03
C ILE A 21 16.27 -14.74 -12.69
N MET A 22 15.86 -15.14 -13.90
CA MET A 22 14.74 -14.53 -14.61
C MET A 22 13.43 -14.66 -13.84
N THR A 23 13.16 -15.83 -13.25
CA THR A 23 11.96 -16.04 -12.42
C THR A 23 11.92 -15.08 -11.24
N ARG A 24 13.05 -14.93 -10.52
CA ARG A 24 13.14 -13.98 -9.39
C ARG A 24 12.93 -12.53 -9.85
N MET A 25 13.50 -12.16 -11.00
CA MET A 25 13.36 -10.81 -11.55
C MET A 25 11.91 -10.50 -11.95
N SER A 26 11.21 -11.44 -12.59
CA SER A 26 9.80 -11.29 -12.96
C SER A 26 8.90 -11.13 -11.73
N VAL A 27 9.16 -11.87 -10.65
CA VAL A 27 8.43 -11.71 -9.39
C VAL A 27 8.67 -10.34 -8.77
N ALA A 28 9.92 -9.86 -8.76
CA ALA A 28 10.26 -8.54 -8.23
C ALA A 28 9.59 -7.40 -9.01
N GLN A 29 9.53 -7.50 -10.35
CA GLN A 29 8.82 -6.53 -11.19
C GLN A 29 7.31 -6.52 -10.92
N GLY A 30 6.72 -7.69 -10.69
CA GLY A 30 5.33 -7.81 -10.24
C GLY A 30 5.07 -6.99 -8.98
N VAL A 31 5.85 -7.20 -7.92
CA VAL A 31 5.68 -6.51 -6.63
C VAL A 31 5.74 -4.98 -6.78
N SER A 32 6.67 -4.45 -7.58
CA SER A 32 6.78 -3.01 -7.82
C SER A 32 5.54 -2.41 -8.48
N SER A 33 4.92 -3.11 -9.45
CA SER A 33 3.69 -2.65 -10.09
C SER A 33 2.50 -2.62 -9.12
N HIS A 34 2.40 -3.60 -8.22
CA HIS A 34 1.31 -3.64 -7.24
C HIS A 34 1.47 -2.51 -6.22
N GLN A 35 2.70 -2.24 -5.79
CA GLN A 35 3.00 -1.13 -4.90
C GLN A 35 2.64 0.22 -5.52
N ALA A 36 3.00 0.46 -6.79
CA ALA A 36 2.64 1.69 -7.49
C ALA A 36 1.11 1.88 -7.57
N VAL A 37 0.37 0.82 -7.90
CA VAL A 37 -1.10 0.87 -7.94
C VAL A 37 -1.70 1.05 -6.54
N ALA A 38 -1.16 0.37 -5.53
CA ALA A 38 -1.60 0.53 -4.15
C ALA A 38 -1.38 1.96 -3.63
N TYR A 39 -0.31 2.66 -4.05
CA TYR A 39 -0.14 4.08 -3.74
C TYR A 39 -1.23 4.95 -4.38
N VAL A 40 -1.59 4.67 -5.63
CA VAL A 40 -2.68 5.39 -6.32
C VAL A 40 -4.02 5.15 -5.64
N VAL A 41 -4.28 3.91 -5.22
CA VAL A 41 -5.49 3.55 -4.46
C VAL A 41 -5.50 4.27 -3.11
N ALA A 42 -4.40 4.24 -2.37
CA ALA A 42 -4.29 4.88 -1.07
C ALA A 42 -4.49 6.40 -1.17
N ASP A 43 -3.87 7.06 -2.15
CA ASP A 43 -4.03 8.50 -2.38
C ASP A 43 -5.47 8.86 -2.78
N LYS A 44 -6.10 8.03 -3.62
CA LYS A 44 -7.51 8.21 -3.99
C LYS A 44 -8.42 8.09 -2.77
N VAL A 45 -8.30 7.01 -2.00
CA VAL A 45 -9.11 6.77 -0.80
C VAL A 45 -8.87 7.86 0.24
N LEU A 46 -7.63 8.33 0.40
CA LEU A 46 -7.30 9.43 1.30
C LEU A 46 -7.98 10.74 0.89
N LYS A 47 -7.97 11.07 -0.40
CA LYS A 47 -8.66 12.26 -0.92
C LYS A 47 -10.17 12.15 -0.75
N ASP A 48 -10.74 10.98 -1.06
CA ASP A 48 -12.16 10.72 -0.91
C ASP A 48 -12.56 10.84 0.59
N ALA A 49 -11.77 10.28 1.51
CA ALA A 49 -11.98 10.38 2.95
C ALA A 49 -11.89 11.84 3.45
N ILE A 50 -10.86 12.58 3.05
CA ILE A 50 -10.69 14.00 3.40
C ILE A 50 -11.89 14.82 2.89
N SER A 51 -12.40 14.51 1.69
CA SER A 51 -13.54 15.22 1.10
C SER A 51 -14.86 14.91 1.79
N ALA A 52 -15.01 13.72 2.35
CA ALA A 52 -16.19 13.32 3.11
C ALA A 52 -16.22 13.97 4.50
N GLY A 53 -15.05 14.11 5.13
CA GLY A 53 -14.91 14.70 6.46
C GLY A 53 -15.43 13.81 7.59
N PRO A 54 -15.34 14.30 8.85
CA PRO A 54 -15.85 13.60 10.01
C PRO A 54 -17.39 13.49 9.97
N PRO A 55 -18.02 12.53 10.69
CA PRO A 55 -17.39 11.55 11.58
C PRO A 55 -16.97 10.24 10.90
N GLU A 56 -17.58 9.90 9.76
CA GLU A 56 -17.40 8.59 9.11
C GLU A 56 -16.28 8.57 8.06
N TRP A 57 -15.73 9.73 7.67
CA TRP A 57 -14.60 9.83 6.72
C TRP A 57 -14.81 9.06 5.42
N GLY A 58 -16.07 8.98 4.96
CA GLY A 58 -16.45 8.25 3.75
C GLY A 58 -16.40 6.73 3.88
N VAL A 59 -16.37 6.21 5.11
CA VAL A 59 -16.27 4.79 5.40
C VAL A 59 -17.59 4.27 5.96
N GLU A 60 -18.33 3.56 5.14
CA GLU A 60 -19.51 2.82 5.60
C GLU A 60 -19.07 1.56 6.37
N PRO A 61 -19.53 1.36 7.63
CA PRO A 61 -19.05 0.29 8.50
C PRO A 61 -19.33 -1.13 7.98
N ASP A 62 -20.36 -1.31 7.14
CA ASP A 62 -20.84 -2.62 6.70
C ASP A 62 -20.53 -2.95 5.23
N LYS A 63 -19.75 -2.13 4.52
CA LYS A 63 -19.36 -2.39 3.12
C LYS A 63 -17.95 -2.95 3.00
N GLU A 64 -17.77 -3.92 2.10
CA GLU A 64 -16.46 -4.42 1.71
C GLU A 64 -15.63 -3.28 1.12
N LYS A 65 -14.59 -2.85 1.85
CA LYS A 65 -13.67 -1.77 1.47
C LYS A 65 -12.65 -2.28 0.45
N SER A 66 -13.09 -2.48 -0.79
CA SER A 66 -12.22 -2.93 -1.87
C SER A 66 -12.38 -2.10 -3.14
N LEU A 67 -11.27 -1.96 -3.88
CA LEU A 67 -11.21 -1.32 -5.19
C LEU A 67 -10.53 -2.26 -6.19
N GLY A 68 -11.19 -2.49 -7.32
CA GLY A 68 -10.63 -3.24 -8.43
C GLY A 68 -9.74 -2.33 -9.28
N MET A 69 -8.45 -2.64 -9.37
CA MET A 69 -7.50 -1.89 -10.19
C MET A 69 -6.73 -2.82 -11.13
N VAL A 70 -6.36 -2.28 -12.28
CA VAL A 70 -5.59 -3.00 -13.28
C VAL A 70 -4.11 -2.92 -12.91
N VAL A 71 -3.45 -4.07 -12.81
CA VAL A 71 -2.03 -4.18 -12.42
C VAL A 71 -1.21 -4.83 -13.54
N GLY A 72 0.00 -4.28 -13.73
CA GLY A 72 0.98 -4.79 -14.67
C GLY A 72 0.64 -4.54 -16.14
N GLN A 73 1.55 -4.93 -17.02
CA GLN A 73 1.40 -4.75 -18.47
C GLN A 73 0.35 -5.68 -19.10
N MET A 74 0.03 -6.80 -18.45
CA MET A 74 -0.96 -7.77 -18.94
C MET A 74 -2.41 -7.40 -18.57
N GLY A 75 -2.61 -6.32 -17.82
CA GLY A 75 -3.95 -5.80 -17.54
C GLY A 75 -4.78 -6.66 -16.58
N ALA A 76 -4.13 -7.35 -15.64
CA ALA A 76 -4.85 -8.19 -14.68
C ALA A 76 -5.65 -7.30 -13.71
N LEU A 77 -6.96 -7.56 -13.60
CA LEU A 77 -7.79 -6.89 -12.60
C LEU A 77 -7.55 -7.53 -11.24
N GLU A 78 -7.08 -6.73 -10.29
CA GLU A 78 -6.79 -7.16 -8.94
C GLU A 78 -7.57 -6.33 -7.93
N LYS A 79 -7.99 -6.99 -6.84
CA LYS A 79 -8.67 -6.33 -5.73
C LYS A 79 -7.65 -5.80 -4.72
N PHE A 80 -7.74 -4.52 -4.44
CA PHE A 80 -7.04 -3.84 -3.36
C PHE A 80 -8.02 -3.58 -2.24
N TYR A 81 -7.69 -4.04 -1.05
CA TYR A 81 -8.45 -3.79 0.16
C TYR A 81 -7.89 -2.56 0.85
N TYR A 82 -8.76 -1.79 1.52
CA TYR A 82 -8.34 -0.60 2.22
C TYR A 82 -9.04 -0.43 3.57
N ASP A 83 -8.40 0.32 4.44
CA ASP A 83 -8.98 0.78 5.70
C ASP A 83 -8.59 2.24 5.95
N VAL A 84 -9.46 2.97 6.62
CA VAL A 84 -9.27 4.38 6.95
C VAL A 84 -9.43 4.54 8.46
N ALA A 85 -8.39 5.07 9.08
CA ALA A 85 -8.41 5.45 10.49
C ALA A 85 -8.24 6.96 10.59
N ALA A 86 -9.10 7.63 11.36
CA ALA A 86 -8.96 9.04 11.68
C ALA A 86 -8.79 9.19 13.19
N VAL A 87 -7.68 9.81 13.61
CA VAL A 87 -7.36 10.02 15.02
C VAL A 87 -7.32 11.53 15.29
N PRO A 88 -8.11 12.06 16.23
CA PRO A 88 -7.99 13.46 16.63
C PRO A 88 -6.62 13.69 17.28
N VAL A 89 -5.93 14.73 16.83
CA VAL A 89 -4.66 15.16 17.39
C VAL A 89 -4.97 16.18 18.47
N PRO A 90 -4.63 15.91 19.75
CA PRO A 90 -4.91 16.84 20.83
C PRO A 90 -4.13 18.13 20.63
N GLU A 91 -4.79 19.26 20.89
CA GLU A 91 -4.13 20.57 20.89
C GLU A 91 -3.04 20.61 21.98
N PRO A 92 -1.88 21.24 21.70
CA PRO A 92 -0.85 21.42 22.70
C PRO A 92 -1.41 22.24 23.87
N THR A 93 -1.41 21.65 25.06
CA THR A 93 -1.89 22.29 26.30
C THR A 93 -0.68 22.78 27.11
N GLY A 94 -0.63 24.08 27.43
CA GLY A 94 0.40 24.68 28.30
C GLY A 94 0.96 26.02 27.80
N ASP A 95 2.00 26.52 28.46
CA ASP A 95 2.68 27.80 28.13
C ASP A 95 3.42 27.79 26.77
N GLU A 96 3.52 26.62 26.12
CA GLU A 96 4.02 26.46 24.74
C GLU A 96 2.90 26.51 23.70
N ALA A 97 1.65 26.71 24.11
CA ALA A 97 0.55 26.98 23.19
C ALA A 97 0.78 28.32 22.50
N VAL A 98 1.48 28.28 21.37
CA VAL A 98 1.49 29.39 20.42
C VAL A 98 0.08 29.45 19.86
N TYR A 99 -0.77 30.25 20.51
CA TYR A 99 -2.04 30.68 19.95
C TYR A 99 -1.75 31.51 18.70
N GLU A 100 -1.54 30.85 17.56
CA GLU A 100 -1.61 31.51 16.27
C GLU A 100 -3.06 31.97 16.06
N SER A 101 -3.28 33.20 16.52
CA SER A 101 -4.42 34.06 16.29
C SER A 101 -5.12 33.82 14.94
N GLY A 102 -6.41 33.48 15.00
CA GLY A 102 -7.42 34.23 14.24
C GLY A 102 -8.36 33.44 13.33
N LEU A 103 -8.15 32.15 13.11
CA LEU A 103 -9.04 31.33 12.30
C LEU A 103 -9.44 30.08 13.07
N ASP A 104 -10.73 29.96 13.36
CA ASP A 104 -11.36 28.73 13.83
C ASP A 104 -11.27 27.68 12.70
N MET A 105 -10.12 27.00 12.63
CA MET A 105 -9.83 26.00 11.60
C MET A 105 -10.46 24.63 11.91
N GLY A 106 -11.13 24.48 13.05
CA GLY A 106 -11.67 23.20 13.52
C GLY A 106 -10.61 22.28 14.17
N ASP A 107 -11.01 21.04 14.42
CA ASP A 107 -10.16 20.04 15.08
C ASP A 107 -9.12 19.47 14.11
N LEU A 108 -7.90 19.24 14.62
CA LEU A 108 -6.83 18.59 13.85
C LEU A 108 -7.02 17.07 13.89
N TYR A 109 -7.09 16.44 12.72
CA TYR A 109 -7.15 14.98 12.58
C TYR A 109 -5.94 14.44 11.81
N LEU A 110 -5.41 13.31 12.25
CA LEU A 110 -4.54 12.47 11.46
C LEU A 110 -5.39 11.40 10.77
N VAL A 111 -5.55 11.54 9.45
CA VAL A 111 -6.25 10.54 8.63
C VAL A 111 -5.21 9.63 7.99
N GLU A 112 -5.24 8.35 8.36
CA GLU A 112 -4.37 7.28 7.86
C GLU A 112 -5.18 6.30 7.01
N VAL A 113 -4.74 6.08 5.79
CA VAL A 113 -5.26 5.05 4.88
C VAL A 113 -4.25 3.93 4.77
N THR A 114 -4.71 2.73 5.03
CA THR A 114 -3.98 1.50 4.82
C THR A 114 -4.54 0.78 3.59
N VAL A 115 -3.69 0.32 2.67
CA VAL A 115 -4.09 -0.50 1.51
C VAL A 115 -3.29 -1.79 1.47
N TRP A 116 -3.92 -2.92 1.16
CA TRP A 116 -3.27 -4.24 1.01
C TRP A 116 -3.86 -5.05 -0.15
N TRP A 117 -3.09 -6.03 -0.63
CA TRP A 117 -3.49 -6.90 -1.74
C TRP A 117 -2.99 -8.34 -1.54
N GLY A 118 -3.61 -9.29 -2.25
CA GLY A 118 -3.21 -10.70 -2.22
C GLY A 118 -3.95 -11.60 -1.23
N GLY A 119 -5.13 -11.19 -0.75
CA GLY A 119 -6.14 -12.09 -0.16
C GLY A 119 -5.95 -12.52 1.30
N ASP A 120 -4.86 -12.15 1.98
CA ASP A 120 -4.76 -12.34 3.43
C ASP A 120 -5.17 -11.05 4.16
N GLU A 121 -6.31 -11.11 4.87
CA GLU A 121 -6.76 -10.10 5.85
C GLU A 121 -5.78 -9.98 7.04
N ASN A 122 -5.02 -11.04 7.30
CA ASN A 122 -4.01 -11.08 8.35
C ASN A 122 -2.72 -10.44 7.84
N GLY A 123 -2.54 -9.15 8.09
CA GLY A 123 -1.23 -8.51 7.96
C GLY A 123 -0.14 -9.17 8.83
N PRO A 124 1.01 -8.52 8.99
CA PRO A 124 2.21 -8.60 8.16
C PRO A 124 2.94 -9.97 8.14
N SER A 125 2.27 -11.10 8.42
CA SER A 125 2.97 -12.35 8.76
C SER A 125 3.28 -13.30 7.60
N ALA A 126 2.91 -12.99 6.35
CA ALA A 126 3.03 -13.96 5.25
C ALA A 126 3.76 -13.40 4.02
N ALA A 127 5.09 -13.29 4.11
CA ALA A 127 6.05 -13.72 3.08
C ALA A 127 7.35 -12.91 3.17
N VAL A 128 8.34 -13.50 3.86
CA VAL A 128 9.74 -13.03 3.92
C VAL A 128 10.39 -12.91 2.52
N GLU A 129 9.73 -13.37 1.45
CA GLU A 129 10.25 -13.35 0.07
C GLU A 129 9.48 -12.46 -0.93
N ARG A 130 8.37 -11.78 -0.55
CA ARG A 130 7.51 -11.05 -1.52
C ARG A 130 7.37 -9.53 -1.29
N GLY A 131 8.13 -8.95 -0.37
CA GLY A 131 8.05 -7.52 -0.04
C GLY A 131 6.76 -7.14 0.70
N GLU A 132 6.70 -5.91 1.22
CA GLU A 132 5.51 -5.41 1.90
C GLU A 132 4.33 -5.30 0.92
N ARG A 133 3.31 -6.13 1.15
CA ARG A 133 2.01 -6.12 0.44
C ARG A 133 1.00 -5.16 1.04
N ARG A 134 1.50 -4.15 1.73
CA ARG A 134 0.73 -3.14 2.42
C ARG A 134 1.39 -1.79 2.24
N ILE A 135 0.58 -0.77 2.04
CA ILE A 135 1.00 0.63 2.03
C ILE A 135 0.17 1.37 3.06
N ARG A 136 0.81 2.33 3.74
CA ARG A 136 0.13 3.27 4.64
C ARG A 136 0.44 4.69 4.19
N LEU A 137 -0.59 5.51 4.07
CA LEU A 137 -0.48 6.93 3.79
C LEU A 137 -1.26 7.69 4.86
N GLY A 138 -0.59 8.60 5.55
CA GLY A 138 -1.19 9.48 6.55
C GLY A 138 -1.10 10.94 6.13
N LYS A 139 -2.16 11.70 6.40
CA LYS A 139 -2.15 13.17 6.25
C LYS A 139 -2.86 13.81 7.43
N MET A 140 -2.23 14.86 7.97
CA MET A 140 -2.85 15.74 8.96
C MET A 140 -3.71 16.76 8.26
N ILE A 141 -4.97 16.90 8.70
CA ILE A 141 -5.92 17.86 8.16
C ILE A 141 -6.74 18.49 9.28
N TYR A 142 -7.07 19.76 9.11
CA TYR A 142 -8.04 20.44 9.94
C TYR A 142 -9.44 20.16 9.38
N ALA A 143 -10.37 19.78 10.25
CA ALA A 143 -11.77 19.56 9.89
C ALA A 143 -12.67 20.24 10.93
N GLN A 144 -13.61 21.06 10.46
CA GLN A 144 -14.68 21.60 11.30
C GLN A 144 -15.72 20.49 11.53
N SER A 145 -16.04 20.21 12.79
CA SER A 145 -17.10 19.26 13.20
C SER A 145 -18.49 19.85 13.02
#